data_AF-A0A7S2BJ64-F1
#
_entry.id   AF-A0A7S2BJ64-F1
#
_cell.length_a   1.000
_cell.length_b   1.000
_cell.length_c   1.000
_cell.angle_alpha   90.00
_cell.angle_beta   90.00
_cell.angle_gamma   90.00
#
_symmetry.space_group_name_H-M   'P 1'
#
loop_
_entity.id
_entity.type
_entity.pdbx_description
1 polymer ?
#
loop_
_entity_poly.entity_id
_entity_poly.type
_entity_poly.pdbx_seq_one_letter_code
_entity_poly.pdbx_strand_id
1 'polypeptide(L)'
;GVAQMALSPNQGQSPYVFRKDESWKLEFAVCNYSKARECGKLNKQIIPVLELRGMRPETLNKLAEKAEVLARDESSKLLELRGKDLERMLRRIASDNHGGQAADVLRAIKEGGFDANTEPHLRSQLHMLAKQMRREAVQRFRIPIEKSMKGMFVPDPTNTLKEGEIFVHVTRQGPDDTPYGTIEGTVLVYQSPCLLESDVMKLRAVDPRLTASIEEKHLAEAGIDMSRYLRDVIVLNRKDAVGIASRLS
;
A
#
# COMPACT_ATOMS: atom_id res chain seq x y z
N GLY A 1 -9.46 36.33 -20.99
CA GLY A 1 -8.20 35.70 -20.54
C GLY A 1 -8.37 35.28 -19.11
N VAL A 2 -8.29 33.98 -18.83
CA VAL A 2 -8.07 33.44 -17.48
C VAL A 2 -7.18 32.23 -17.68
N ALA A 3 -5.99 32.28 -17.09
CA ALA A 3 -4.94 31.28 -17.22
C ALA A 3 -5.36 29.96 -16.55
N GLN A 4 -5.25 28.86 -17.28
CA GLN A 4 -5.51 27.51 -16.81
C GLN A 4 -4.19 26.95 -16.24
N MET A 5 -4.07 26.89 -14.91
CA MET A 5 -3.00 26.16 -14.22
C MET A 5 -3.53 24.79 -13.82
N ALA A 6 -3.04 23.73 -14.46
CA ALA A 6 -3.07 22.37 -13.92
C ALA A 6 -1.82 21.63 -14.40
N LEU A 7 -0.84 21.57 -13.50
CA LEU A 7 0.43 20.89 -13.68
C LEU A 7 0.28 19.43 -13.22
N SER A 8 0.56 18.47 -14.10
CA SER A 8 1.44 17.35 -13.75
C SER A 8 2.15 16.82 -15.01
N PRO A 9 3.46 16.57 -14.95
CA PRO A 9 4.28 16.23 -16.10
C PRO A 9 4.35 14.71 -16.30
N ASN A 10 3.96 14.24 -17.49
CA ASN A 10 4.60 13.11 -18.15
C ASN A 10 4.62 13.41 -19.64
N GLN A 11 5.76 13.12 -20.26
CA GLN A 11 6.13 13.60 -21.59
C GLN A 11 5.12 13.18 -22.69
N GLY A 12 4.64 14.16 -23.45
CA GLY A 12 4.21 13.98 -24.85
C GLY A 12 2.79 13.47 -25.13
N GLN A 13 2.04 12.96 -24.15
CA GLN A 13 0.63 12.61 -24.37
C GLN A 13 -0.28 13.28 -23.35
N SER A 14 -1.26 14.01 -23.89
CA SER A 14 -2.40 14.55 -23.17
C SER A 14 -3.04 13.45 -22.29
N PRO A 15 -3.31 13.70 -20.99
CA PRO A 15 -4.04 12.75 -20.12
C PRO A 15 -5.50 12.56 -20.57
N TYR A 16 -5.95 13.34 -21.55
CA TYR A 16 -7.26 13.26 -22.14
C TYR A 16 -7.26 12.23 -23.29
N VAL A 17 -7.95 11.12 -23.08
CA VAL A 17 -8.44 10.29 -24.18
C VAL A 17 -9.73 10.94 -24.69
N PHE A 18 -9.60 11.82 -25.68
CA PHE A 18 -10.74 12.48 -26.28
C PHE A 18 -11.56 11.46 -27.10
N ARG A 19 -12.76 11.11 -26.61
CA ARG A 19 -13.78 10.48 -27.47
C ARG A 19 -14.35 11.56 -28.39
N LYS A 20 -14.36 11.28 -29.69
CA LYS A 20 -14.57 12.27 -30.74
C LYS A 20 -16.03 12.76 -30.90
N ASP A 21 -16.99 12.15 -30.21
CA ASP A 21 -18.41 12.20 -30.62
C ASP A 21 -19.44 12.60 -29.54
N GLU A 22 -19.06 13.17 -28.39
CA GLU A 22 -20.04 13.54 -27.36
C GLU A 22 -19.94 15.01 -26.95
N SER A 23 -21.11 15.65 -26.82
CA SER A 23 -21.29 16.98 -26.21
C SER A 23 -20.54 17.05 -24.88
N TRP A 24 -19.66 18.03 -24.75
CA TRP A 24 -18.74 18.19 -23.62
C TRP A 24 -19.46 18.15 -22.26
N LYS A 25 -19.32 17.05 -21.53
CA LYS A 25 -19.66 16.97 -20.11
C LYS A 25 -18.37 16.89 -19.31
N LEU A 26 -18.16 17.86 -18.43
CA LEU A 26 -17.08 17.85 -17.44
C LEU A 26 -17.49 16.90 -16.30
N GLU A 27 -17.21 15.61 -16.48
CA GLU A 27 -17.46 14.60 -15.47
C GLU A 27 -16.18 14.23 -14.72
N PHE A 28 -16.22 14.30 -13.39
CA PHE A 28 -15.13 13.82 -12.53
C PHE A 28 -15.45 12.41 -12.07
N ALA A 29 -14.69 11.43 -12.58
CA ALA A 29 -14.82 10.03 -12.19
C ALA A 29 -13.67 9.62 -11.26
N VAL A 30 -14.01 9.09 -10.09
CA VAL A 30 -13.03 8.55 -9.13
C VAL A 30 -12.86 7.06 -9.38
N CYS A 31 -11.73 6.67 -9.97
CA CYS A 31 -11.42 5.25 -10.20
C CYS A 31 -10.87 4.56 -8.94
N ASN A 32 -10.11 5.30 -8.12
CA ASN A 32 -9.54 4.80 -6.87
C ASN A 32 -9.17 5.98 -5.96
N TYR A 33 -8.86 5.68 -4.70
CA TYR A 33 -8.41 6.68 -3.74
C TYR A 33 -7.40 6.08 -2.75
N SER A 34 -6.62 6.97 -2.13
CA SER A 34 -5.68 6.58 -1.09
C SER A 34 -6.42 6.01 0.11
N LYS A 35 -5.96 4.88 0.62
CA LYS A 35 -6.54 4.23 1.81
C LYS A 35 -5.41 3.94 2.76
N ALA A 36 -5.65 4.17 4.04
CA ALA A 36 -4.89 3.59 5.13
C ALA A 36 -4.74 2.08 4.91
N ARG A 37 -3.55 1.63 4.52
CA ARG A 37 -3.30 0.22 4.19
C ARG A 37 -2.64 -0.51 5.34
N GLU A 38 -3.03 -1.78 5.47
CA GLU A 38 -2.30 -2.75 6.26
C GLU A 38 -0.93 -3.03 5.63
N CYS A 39 -0.08 -3.70 6.40
CA CYS A 39 1.28 -4.06 6.03
C CYS A 39 1.35 -4.64 4.61
N GLY A 40 2.29 -4.13 3.81
CA GLY A 40 2.58 -4.68 2.49
C GLY A 40 2.99 -6.16 2.56
N LYS A 41 2.67 -6.91 1.50
CA LYS A 41 3.10 -8.30 1.35
C LYS A 41 4.19 -8.36 0.30
N LEU A 42 5.33 -8.96 0.64
CA LEU A 42 6.37 -9.29 -0.30
C LEU A 42 5.82 -10.36 -1.25
N ASN A 43 5.97 -10.17 -2.56
CA ASN A 43 5.52 -11.12 -3.57
C ASN A 43 6.71 -11.95 -4.06
N LYS A 44 6.52 -13.22 -4.45
CA LYS A 44 7.58 -14.08 -4.99
C LYS A 44 8.42 -13.45 -6.11
N GLN A 45 7.85 -12.53 -6.88
CA GLN A 45 8.51 -11.89 -8.02
C GLN A 45 9.70 -11.01 -7.61
N ILE A 46 9.67 -10.40 -6.43
CA ILE A 46 10.77 -9.53 -5.98
C ILE A 46 11.91 -10.31 -5.31
N ILE A 47 11.67 -11.55 -4.90
CA ILE A 47 12.64 -12.36 -4.15
C ILE A 47 13.97 -12.48 -4.91
N PRO A 48 14.00 -12.88 -6.21
CA PRO A 48 15.26 -12.98 -6.95
C PRO A 48 16.01 -11.64 -7.04
N VAL A 49 15.27 -10.53 -7.20
CA VAL A 49 15.87 -9.19 -7.28
C VAL A 49 16.51 -8.79 -5.96
N LEU A 50 15.89 -9.15 -4.83
CA LEU A 50 16.45 -8.89 -3.51
C LEU A 50 17.70 -9.75 -3.25
N GLU A 51 17.70 -11.02 -3.67
CA GLU A 51 18.87 -11.90 -3.57
C GLU A 51 20.05 -11.37 -4.38
N LEU A 52 19.83 -10.94 -5.62
CA LEU A 52 20.85 -10.30 -6.47
C LEU A 52 21.43 -9.03 -5.81
N ARG A 53 20.58 -8.29 -5.07
CA ARG A 53 20.98 -7.12 -4.29
C ARG A 53 21.63 -7.45 -2.93
N GLY A 54 21.94 -8.73 -2.69
CA GLY A 54 22.69 -9.19 -1.51
C GLY A 54 21.83 -9.60 -0.33
N MET A 55 20.51 -9.79 -0.50
CA MET A 55 19.67 -10.38 0.54
C MET A 55 20.06 -11.84 0.74
N ARG A 56 20.46 -12.17 1.97
CA ARG A 56 20.86 -13.54 2.31
C ARG A 56 19.64 -14.49 2.35
N PRO A 57 19.73 -15.70 1.79
CA PRO A 57 18.63 -16.68 1.80
C PRO A 57 18.09 -17.00 3.21
N GLU A 58 18.95 -16.98 4.23
CA GLU A 58 18.53 -17.24 5.62
C GLU A 58 17.56 -16.17 6.14
N THR A 59 17.66 -14.93 5.63
CA THR A 59 16.74 -13.85 6.00
C THR A 59 15.36 -14.10 5.40
N LEU A 60 15.31 -14.54 4.14
CA LEU A 60 14.06 -14.90 3.45
C LEU A 60 13.38 -16.11 4.11
N ASN A 61 14.16 -17.14 4.47
CA ASN A 61 13.63 -18.32 5.15
C ASN A 61 13.00 -17.96 6.51
N LYS A 62 13.66 -17.11 7.30
CA LYS A 62 13.10 -16.62 8.58
C LYS A 62 11.81 -15.82 8.38
N LEU A 63 11.75 -15.00 7.33
CA LEU A 63 10.54 -14.24 7.02
C LEU A 63 9.39 -15.16 6.56
N ALA A 64 9.70 -16.18 5.75
CA ALA A 64 8.72 -17.17 5.29
C ALA A 64 8.18 -18.02 6.46
N GLU A 65 9.06 -18.47 7.36
CA GLU A 65 8.67 -19.21 8.56
C GLU A 65 7.76 -18.37 9.47
N LYS A 66 8.15 -17.11 9.73
CA LYS A 66 7.30 -16.17 10.49
C LYS A 66 5.94 -15.98 9.82
N ALA A 67 5.90 -15.85 8.49
CA ALA A 67 4.67 -15.71 7.73
C ALA A 67 3.76 -16.94 7.82
N GLU A 68 4.33 -18.15 7.79
CA GLU A 68 3.60 -19.40 7.93
C GLU A 68 2.96 -19.52 9.32
N VAL A 69 3.71 -19.22 10.38
CA VAL A 69 3.21 -19.22 11.76
C VAL A 69 2.06 -18.22 11.91
N LEU A 70 2.24 -16.98 11.44
CA LEU A 70 1.20 -15.95 11.48
C LEU A 70 -0.06 -16.38 10.71
N ALA A 71 0.10 -16.92 9.50
CA ALA A 71 -1.03 -17.38 8.70
C ALA A 71 -1.76 -18.55 9.36
N ARG A 72 -1.03 -19.46 10.03
CA ARG A 72 -1.62 -20.58 10.78
C ARG A 72 -2.43 -20.06 11.97
N ASP A 73 -1.89 -19.11 12.72
CA ASP A 73 -2.55 -18.52 13.89
C ASP A 73 -3.81 -17.75 13.49
N GLU A 74 -3.72 -16.88 12.48
CA GLU A 74 -4.89 -16.15 11.96
C GLU A 74 -5.97 -17.08 11.44
N SER A 75 -5.58 -18.11 10.68
CA SER A 75 -6.53 -19.08 10.16
C SER A 75 -7.22 -19.88 11.25
N SER A 76 -6.53 -20.17 12.36
CA SER A 76 -7.09 -20.88 13.51
C SER A 76 -8.04 -19.95 14.28
N LYS A 77 -7.60 -18.71 14.55
CA LYS A 77 -8.44 -17.66 15.16
C LYS A 77 -9.74 -17.43 14.39
N LEU A 78 -9.70 -17.38 13.05
CA LEU A 78 -10.90 -17.18 12.22
C LEU A 78 -12.01 -18.20 12.53
N LEU A 79 -11.63 -19.44 12.84
CA LEU A 79 -12.57 -20.53 13.14
C LEU A 79 -13.11 -20.49 14.57
N GLU A 80 -12.40 -19.81 15.47
CA GLU A 80 -12.75 -19.65 16.89
C GLU A 80 -13.53 -18.36 17.16
N LEU A 81 -13.28 -17.31 16.39
CA LEU A 81 -13.93 -16.01 16.56
C LEU A 81 -15.44 -16.08 16.35
N ARG A 82 -16.18 -15.28 17.11
CA ARG A 82 -17.64 -15.17 17.08
C ARG A 82 -18.08 -13.72 17.10
N GLY A 83 -19.38 -13.49 16.90
CA GLY A 83 -19.99 -12.15 17.00
C GLY A 83 -19.24 -11.06 16.21
N LYS A 84 -19.04 -9.91 16.86
CA LYS A 84 -18.40 -8.72 16.29
C LYS A 84 -16.92 -8.92 15.96
N ASP A 85 -16.23 -9.84 16.62
CA ASP A 85 -14.80 -10.06 16.37
C ASP A 85 -14.56 -10.80 15.06
N LEU A 86 -15.40 -11.81 14.75
CA LEU A 86 -15.40 -12.44 13.44
C LEU A 86 -15.75 -11.43 12.34
N GLU A 87 -16.72 -10.54 12.58
CA GLU A 87 -17.11 -9.52 11.62
C GLU A 87 -15.97 -8.51 11.36
N ARG A 88 -15.24 -8.11 12.41
CA ARG A 88 -14.05 -7.26 12.29
C ARG A 88 -12.95 -7.96 11.49
N MET A 89 -12.72 -9.25 11.73
CA MET A 89 -11.72 -10.02 10.99
C MET A 89 -12.11 -10.19 9.52
N LEU A 90 -13.37 -10.51 9.22
CA LEU A 90 -13.87 -10.60 7.85
C LEU A 90 -13.75 -9.26 7.13
N ARG A 91 -14.02 -8.12 7.80
CA ARG A 91 -13.79 -6.79 7.22
C ARG A 91 -12.33 -6.51 6.86
N ARG A 92 -11.39 -6.99 7.68
CA ARG A 92 -9.94 -6.88 7.39
C ARG A 92 -9.58 -7.71 6.16
N ILE A 93 -9.98 -8.98 6.14
CA ILE A 93 -9.76 -9.88 4.99
C ILE A 93 -10.44 -9.34 3.72
N ALA A 94 -11.62 -8.73 3.85
CA ALA A 94 -12.34 -8.11 2.74
C ALA A 94 -11.58 -6.91 2.13
N SER A 95 -10.89 -6.16 2.98
CA SER A 95 -10.08 -5.00 2.58
C SER A 95 -8.78 -5.39 1.89
N ASP A 96 -8.32 -6.62 2.11
CA ASP A 96 -7.23 -7.22 1.36
C ASP A 96 -7.68 -7.58 -0.07
N ASN A 97 -6.86 -7.25 -1.07
CA ASN A 97 -7.15 -7.54 -2.49
C ASN A 97 -7.27 -9.05 -2.82
N HIS A 98 -7.13 -9.94 -1.84
CA HIS A 98 -7.06 -11.38 -2.04
C HIS A 98 -7.95 -12.09 -1.02
N GLY A 99 -9.04 -12.69 -1.50
CA GLY A 99 -10.10 -13.27 -0.67
C GLY A 99 -11.29 -12.32 -0.41
N GLY A 100 -11.21 -11.08 -0.91
CA GLY A 100 -12.17 -10.01 -0.61
C GLY A 100 -13.63 -10.38 -0.84
N GLN A 101 -13.94 -10.94 -2.02
CA GLN A 101 -15.31 -11.34 -2.38
C GLN A 101 -15.86 -12.44 -1.46
N ALA A 102 -15.06 -13.45 -1.11
CA ALA A 102 -15.52 -14.52 -0.22
C ALA A 102 -15.77 -13.99 1.19
N ALA A 103 -14.88 -13.13 1.70
CA ALA A 103 -15.05 -12.50 3.01
C ALA A 103 -16.27 -11.56 3.05
N ASP A 104 -16.53 -10.82 1.97
CA ASP A 104 -17.71 -9.95 1.84
C ASP A 104 -19.02 -10.74 1.82
N VAL A 105 -19.07 -11.85 1.08
CA VAL A 105 -20.24 -12.75 1.07
C VAL A 105 -20.49 -13.34 2.44
N LEU A 106 -19.44 -13.80 3.13
CA LEU A 106 -19.56 -14.35 4.49
C LEU A 106 -19.99 -13.30 5.51
N ARG A 107 -19.53 -12.06 5.34
CA ARG A 107 -19.99 -10.94 6.15
C ARG A 107 -21.49 -10.67 5.92
N ALA A 108 -21.92 -10.60 4.67
CA ALA A 108 -23.34 -10.37 4.34
C ALA A 108 -24.25 -11.48 4.86
N ILE A 109 -23.84 -12.75 4.73
CA ILE A 109 -24.59 -13.89 5.29
C ILE A 109 -24.71 -13.75 6.81
N LYS A 110 -23.63 -13.36 7.50
CA LYS A 110 -23.67 -13.18 8.95
C LYS A 110 -24.53 -11.97 9.38
N GLU A 111 -24.45 -10.86 8.66
CA GLU A 111 -25.32 -9.69 8.87
C GLU A 111 -26.80 -10.04 8.66
N GLY A 112 -27.09 -11.03 7.80
CA GLY A 112 -28.42 -11.63 7.64
C GLY A 112 -28.89 -12.54 8.79
N GLY A 113 -28.11 -12.67 9.87
CA GLY A 113 -28.49 -13.40 11.09
C GLY A 113 -28.06 -14.87 11.15
N PHE A 114 -27.28 -15.35 10.17
CA PHE A 114 -26.79 -16.73 10.15
C PHE A 114 -25.54 -16.89 11.07
N ASP A 115 -25.51 -17.97 11.86
CA ASP A 115 -24.38 -18.31 12.74
C ASP A 115 -23.65 -19.56 12.23
N ALA A 116 -22.33 -19.53 12.27
CA ALA A 116 -21.46 -20.65 11.88
C ALA A 116 -21.56 -21.85 12.83
N ASN A 117 -22.20 -21.69 14.00
CA ASN A 117 -22.50 -22.80 14.91
C ASN A 117 -23.76 -23.57 14.51
N THR A 118 -24.74 -22.89 13.91
CA THR A 118 -26.03 -23.48 13.54
C THR A 118 -26.07 -23.89 12.07
N GLU A 119 -25.35 -23.16 11.21
CA GLU A 119 -25.37 -23.36 9.76
C GLU A 119 -24.06 -24.04 9.27
N PRO A 120 -24.11 -25.34 8.89
CA PRO A 120 -22.94 -26.07 8.41
C PRO A 120 -22.32 -25.46 7.15
N HIS A 121 -23.14 -24.86 6.28
CA HIS A 121 -22.64 -24.22 5.07
C HIS A 121 -21.70 -23.06 5.39
N LEU A 122 -22.10 -22.17 6.30
CA LEU A 122 -21.30 -21.01 6.73
C LEU A 122 -19.98 -21.48 7.38
N ARG A 123 -20.04 -22.54 8.20
CA ARG A 123 -18.85 -23.13 8.81
C ARG A 123 -17.87 -23.68 7.76
N SER A 124 -18.38 -24.38 6.75
CA SER A 124 -17.56 -24.90 5.65
C SER A 124 -16.86 -23.77 4.87
N GLN A 125 -17.58 -22.69 4.58
CA GLN A 125 -17.01 -21.52 3.90
C GLN A 125 -15.91 -20.84 4.72
N LEU A 126 -16.07 -20.72 6.04
CA LEU A 126 -15.01 -20.20 6.93
C LEU A 126 -13.77 -21.10 6.92
N HIS A 127 -13.95 -22.43 6.91
CA HIS A 127 -12.83 -23.37 6.76
C HIS A 127 -12.12 -23.22 5.42
N MET A 128 -12.86 -23.01 4.32
CA MET A 128 -12.27 -22.75 3.02
C MET A 128 -11.49 -21.44 2.99
N LEU A 129 -12.03 -20.38 3.60
CA LEU A 129 -11.34 -19.09 3.72
C LEU A 129 -10.05 -19.23 4.53
N ALA A 130 -10.09 -19.91 5.68
CA ALA A 130 -8.91 -20.20 6.50
C ALA A 130 -7.86 -21.01 5.70
N LYS A 131 -8.28 -22.01 4.94
CA LYS A 131 -7.38 -22.79 4.07
C LYS A 131 -6.76 -21.91 2.98
N GLN A 132 -7.54 -21.01 2.40
CA GLN A 132 -7.05 -20.06 1.41
C GLN A 132 -6.00 -19.12 1.99
N MET A 133 -6.22 -18.56 3.19
CA MET A 133 -5.25 -17.68 3.85
C MET A 133 -3.88 -18.36 3.99
N ARG A 134 -3.83 -19.60 4.48
CA ARG A 134 -2.58 -20.38 4.56
C ARG A 134 -1.96 -20.61 3.19
N ARG A 135 -2.78 -20.95 2.19
CA ARG A 135 -2.33 -21.18 0.81
C ARG A 135 -1.66 -19.92 0.24
N GLU A 136 -2.19 -18.74 0.53
CA GLU A 136 -1.63 -17.49 0.04
C GLU A 136 -0.28 -17.15 0.69
N ALA A 137 -0.13 -17.38 2.00
CA ALA A 137 1.14 -17.18 2.68
C ALA A 137 2.21 -18.15 2.17
N VAL A 138 1.90 -19.45 2.15
CA VAL A 138 2.90 -20.51 1.87
C VAL A 138 3.11 -20.72 0.38
N GLN A 139 2.06 -20.94 -0.41
CA GLN A 139 2.21 -21.32 -1.83
C GLN A 139 2.42 -20.12 -2.74
N ARG A 140 1.82 -18.97 -2.42
CA ARG A 140 1.97 -17.74 -3.22
C ARG A 140 3.08 -16.83 -2.70
N PHE A 141 3.78 -17.23 -1.62
CA PHE A 141 4.87 -16.45 -1.00
C PHE A 141 4.45 -15.00 -0.79
N ARG A 142 3.24 -14.77 -0.23
CA ARG A 142 2.77 -13.43 0.15
C ARG A 142 3.18 -13.14 1.58
N ILE A 143 4.47 -12.96 1.78
CA ILE A 143 5.07 -12.77 3.10
C ILE A 143 4.68 -11.38 3.62
N PRO A 144 3.90 -11.26 4.70
CA PRO A 144 3.59 -9.96 5.29
C PRO A 144 4.85 -9.33 5.87
N ILE A 145 5.11 -8.08 5.53
CA ILE A 145 6.25 -7.31 6.05
C ILE A 145 5.71 -6.17 6.89
N GLU A 146 5.89 -6.27 8.21
CA GLU A 146 5.33 -5.33 9.21
C GLU A 146 5.65 -3.86 8.91
N LYS A 147 6.89 -3.56 8.49
CA LYS A 147 7.35 -2.21 8.17
C LYS A 147 7.29 -1.94 6.67
N SER A 148 6.13 -2.16 6.06
CA SER A 148 5.94 -1.89 4.63
C SER A 148 4.54 -1.40 4.32
N MET A 149 4.39 -0.65 3.23
CA MET A 149 3.10 -0.19 2.73
C MET A 149 3.04 -0.24 1.22
N LYS A 150 1.82 -0.29 0.67
CA LYS A 150 1.56 -0.07 -0.76
C LYS A 150 0.82 1.24 -0.92
N GLY A 151 1.49 2.25 -1.47
CA GLY A 151 0.92 3.58 -1.71
C GLY A 151 0.83 3.92 -3.20
N MET A 152 0.14 5.02 -3.49
CA MET A 152 0.18 5.66 -4.81
C MET A 152 1.38 6.62 -4.86
N PHE A 153 2.07 6.68 -5.99
CA PHE A 153 3.10 7.69 -6.22
C PHE A 153 2.47 9.03 -6.57
N VAL A 154 2.91 10.08 -5.89
CA VAL A 154 2.47 11.47 -6.09
C VAL A 154 3.71 12.35 -6.25
N PRO A 155 3.78 13.22 -7.27
CA PRO A 155 4.88 14.17 -7.37
C PRO A 155 4.80 15.21 -6.24
N ASP A 156 5.94 15.60 -5.70
CA ASP A 156 6.06 16.63 -4.67
C ASP A 156 5.49 17.97 -5.15
N PRO A 157 4.38 18.46 -4.56
CA PRO A 157 3.80 19.75 -4.94
C PRO A 157 4.58 20.93 -4.37
N THR A 158 5.37 20.72 -3.33
CA THR A 158 6.13 21.76 -2.61
C THR A 158 7.55 21.93 -3.14
N ASN A 159 8.07 20.94 -3.87
CA ASN A 159 9.43 20.90 -4.40
C ASN A 159 10.49 21.07 -3.29
N THR A 160 10.23 20.46 -2.13
CA THR A 160 11.10 20.49 -0.94
C THR A 160 11.99 19.26 -0.84
N LEU A 161 11.59 18.14 -1.46
CA LEU A 161 12.40 16.92 -1.47
C LEU A 161 13.60 17.05 -2.41
N LYS A 162 14.75 16.47 -2.06
CA LYS A 162 15.94 16.36 -2.93
C LYS A 162 15.93 15.07 -3.75
N GLU A 163 16.88 14.94 -4.68
CA GLU A 163 17.05 13.71 -5.46
C GLU A 163 17.33 12.52 -4.52
N GLY A 164 16.60 11.42 -4.71
CA GLY A 164 16.69 10.23 -3.85
C GLY A 164 15.95 10.32 -2.52
N GLU A 165 15.27 11.44 -2.24
CA GLU A 165 14.42 11.62 -1.06
C GLU A 165 12.93 11.40 -1.39
N ILE A 166 12.21 10.82 -0.42
CA ILE A 166 10.76 10.64 -0.49
C ILE A 166 10.10 11.13 0.80
N PHE A 167 8.82 11.48 0.70
CA PHE A 167 7.99 11.75 1.86
C PHE A 167 6.85 10.76 1.94
N VAL A 168 6.64 10.19 3.12
CA VAL A 168 5.57 9.23 3.40
C VAL A 168 4.98 9.56 4.75
N HIS A 169 3.68 9.81 4.78
CA HIS A 169 2.94 10.04 6.01
C HIS A 169 1.77 9.06 6.10
N VAL A 170 1.73 8.27 7.16
CA VAL A 170 0.79 7.14 7.29
C VAL A 170 -0.28 7.48 8.33
N THR A 171 -1.55 7.27 7.97
CA THR A 171 -2.70 7.55 8.86
C THR A 171 -3.14 6.39 9.73
N ARG A 172 -2.58 5.18 9.58
CA ARG A 172 -3.05 4.01 10.33
C ARG A 172 -1.92 3.06 10.69
N GLN A 173 -2.04 2.53 11.91
CA GLN A 173 -1.10 1.60 12.55
C GLN A 173 -1.10 0.21 11.89
N GLY A 174 0.07 -0.43 11.93
CA GLY A 174 0.17 -1.89 11.89
C GLY A 174 -0.30 -2.53 13.21
N PRO A 175 -0.25 -3.88 13.32
CA PRO A 175 -0.71 -4.62 14.50
C PRO A 175 -0.05 -4.22 15.84
N ASP A 176 1.14 -3.61 15.80
CA ASP A 176 2.00 -3.31 16.97
C ASP A 176 1.93 -1.84 17.44
N ASP A 177 0.85 -1.12 17.13
CA ASP A 177 0.58 0.23 17.67
C ASP A 177 1.65 1.30 17.34
N THR A 178 2.56 1.04 16.39
CA THR A 178 3.66 1.94 15.99
C THR A 178 3.14 3.14 15.20
N PRO A 179 3.66 4.35 15.45
CA PRO A 179 2.84 5.54 15.43
C PRO A 179 2.50 6.03 14.02
N TYR A 180 1.29 6.57 13.94
CA TYR A 180 0.90 7.68 13.07
C TYR A 180 2.06 8.67 12.90
N GLY A 181 2.43 9.00 11.66
CA GLY A 181 3.47 9.99 11.45
C GLY A 181 4.20 9.91 10.12
N THR A 182 5.17 10.80 10.01
CA THR A 182 6.11 10.83 8.89
C THR A 182 7.12 9.72 9.07
N ILE A 183 7.30 8.89 8.04
CA ILE A 183 8.32 7.86 8.03
C ILE A 183 9.66 8.50 7.72
N GLU A 184 10.66 8.17 8.54
CA GLU A 184 12.02 8.63 8.35
C GLU A 184 13.00 7.46 8.27
N GLY A 185 14.06 7.65 7.49
CA GLY A 185 15.14 6.70 7.37
C GLY A 185 15.24 6.06 5.98
N THR A 186 16.02 5.00 5.91
CA THR A 186 16.29 4.32 4.64
C THR A 186 15.17 3.34 4.31
N VAL A 187 14.61 3.46 3.12
CA VAL A 187 13.48 2.63 2.67
C VAL A 187 13.78 1.98 1.32
N LEU A 188 13.13 0.85 1.06
CA LEU A 188 13.11 0.21 -0.25
C LEU A 188 11.77 0.49 -0.94
N VAL A 189 11.84 0.95 -2.18
CA VAL A 189 10.67 1.23 -3.02
C VAL A 189 10.78 0.39 -4.28
N TYR A 190 9.68 -0.24 -4.66
CA TYR A 190 9.58 -1.01 -5.89
C TYR A 190 8.16 -0.98 -6.44
N GLN A 191 8.01 -1.26 -7.73
CA GLN A 191 6.71 -1.48 -8.38
C GLN A 191 6.56 -2.96 -8.73
N SER A 192 5.33 -3.47 -8.66
CA SER A 192 5.02 -4.83 -9.12
C SER A 192 4.40 -4.77 -10.51
N PRO A 193 4.83 -5.62 -11.47
CA PRO A 193 5.89 -6.62 -11.35
C PRO A 193 7.30 -5.99 -11.31
N CYS A 194 8.22 -6.67 -10.63
CA CYS A 194 9.63 -6.28 -10.54
C CYS A 194 10.43 -7.31 -11.32
N LEU A 195 11.15 -6.89 -12.37
CA LEU A 195 11.86 -7.78 -13.29
C LEU A 195 13.36 -7.48 -13.32
N LEU A 196 13.73 -6.20 -13.30
CA LEU A 196 15.09 -5.74 -13.35
C LEU A 196 15.58 -5.38 -11.95
N GLU A 197 16.90 -5.40 -11.75
CA GLU A 197 17.48 -4.92 -10.51
C GLU A 197 17.13 -3.45 -10.26
N SER A 198 17.10 -2.62 -11.31
CA SER A 198 16.74 -1.20 -11.24
C SER A 198 15.33 -0.94 -10.70
N ASP A 199 14.43 -1.92 -10.78
CA ASP A 199 13.03 -1.81 -10.35
C ASP A 199 12.90 -1.81 -8.82
N VAL A 200 14.00 -2.05 -8.09
CA VAL A 200 14.09 -1.86 -6.64
C VAL A 200 15.07 -0.73 -6.35
N MET A 201 14.60 0.31 -5.70
CA MET A 201 15.41 1.48 -5.34
C MET A 201 15.51 1.63 -3.82
N LYS A 202 16.71 1.95 -3.35
CA LYS A 202 16.98 2.34 -1.96
C LYS A 202 16.92 3.87 -1.90
N LEU A 203 15.96 4.40 -1.16
CA LEU A 203 15.70 5.83 -1.04
C LEU A 203 15.72 6.27 0.43
N ARG A 204 15.72 7.58 0.67
CA ARG A 204 15.65 8.16 2.01
C ARG A 204 14.27 8.78 2.23
N ALA A 205 13.51 8.24 3.19
CA ALA A 205 12.32 8.89 3.69
C ALA A 205 12.71 10.00 4.67
N VAL A 206 12.17 11.21 4.48
CA VAL A 206 12.49 12.40 5.27
C VAL A 206 11.21 13.18 5.61
N ASP A 207 11.19 13.86 6.76
CA ASP A 207 10.25 14.96 6.99
C ASP A 207 10.90 16.28 6.56
N PRO A 208 10.41 16.93 5.48
CA PRO A 208 10.98 18.19 4.99
C PRO A 208 11.00 19.32 6.02
N ARG A 209 10.14 19.25 7.04
CA ARG A 209 10.13 20.24 8.15
C ARG A 209 11.38 20.13 9.03
N LEU A 210 11.99 18.95 9.09
CA LEU A 210 13.14 18.65 9.94
C LEU A 210 14.48 18.82 9.19
N THR A 211 14.48 18.71 7.87
CA THR A 211 15.68 18.83 7.02
C THR A 211 15.93 20.23 6.46
N ALA A 212 14.97 21.16 6.56
CA ALA A 212 15.15 22.54 6.08
C ALA A 212 16.23 23.29 6.89
N SER A 213 17.21 23.83 6.18
CA SER A 213 18.26 24.70 6.74
C SER A 213 17.62 25.97 7.32
N ILE A 214 18.22 26.58 8.35
CA ILE A 214 17.66 27.77 9.04
C ILE A 214 17.37 28.93 8.05
N GLU A 215 18.10 29.04 6.94
CA GLU A 215 17.88 30.04 5.89
C GLU A 215 16.71 29.72 4.93
N GLU A 216 16.36 28.44 4.75
CA GLU A 216 15.22 28.00 3.93
C GLU A 216 13.89 28.05 4.71
N LYS A 217 13.95 28.18 6.05
CA LYS A 217 12.76 28.27 6.91
C LYS A 217 11.92 29.51 6.64
N HIS A 218 12.52 30.63 6.24
CA HIS A 218 11.77 31.84 5.87
C HIS A 218 10.92 31.67 4.60
N LEU A 219 11.25 30.73 3.71
CA LEU A 219 10.41 30.37 2.56
C LEU A 219 9.35 29.32 2.93
N ALA A 220 9.66 28.47 3.93
CA ALA A 220 8.76 27.46 4.49
C ALA A 220 7.68 28.04 5.43
N GLU A 221 7.84 29.27 5.92
CA GLU A 221 6.84 29.96 6.75
C GLU A 221 5.55 30.33 5.99
N ALA A 222 5.57 30.33 4.65
CA ALA A 222 4.38 30.34 3.80
C ALA A 222 4.02 28.93 3.26
N GLY A 223 4.74 27.89 3.69
CA GLY A 223 4.83 26.57 3.07
C GLY A 223 3.71 25.61 3.45
N ILE A 224 3.23 24.87 2.44
CA ILE A 224 2.22 23.83 2.59
C ILE A 224 2.81 22.67 3.41
N ASP A 225 2.30 22.43 4.62
CA ASP A 225 2.65 21.26 5.42
C ASP A 225 2.11 19.98 4.77
N MET A 226 2.97 19.25 4.05
CA MET A 226 2.59 18.03 3.34
C MET A 226 1.95 16.97 4.24
N SER A 227 2.31 16.91 5.52
CA SER A 227 1.74 15.92 6.46
C SER A 227 0.24 16.12 6.71
N ARG A 228 -0.26 17.35 6.53
CA ARG A 228 -1.70 17.66 6.69
C ARG A 228 -2.54 17.23 5.49
N TYR A 229 -1.97 17.27 4.29
CA TYR A 229 -2.71 17.12 3.04
C TYR A 229 -2.41 15.82 2.30
N LEU A 230 -1.17 15.32 2.37
CA LEU A 230 -0.71 14.13 1.65
C LEU A 230 -0.50 12.99 2.63
N ARG A 231 -1.49 12.10 2.70
CA ARG A 231 -1.50 10.98 3.62
C ARG A 231 -1.77 9.66 2.90
N ASP A 232 -1.13 8.60 3.36
CA ASP A 232 -1.15 7.25 2.79
C ASP A 232 -0.68 7.18 1.31
N VAL A 233 0.08 8.18 0.90
CA VAL A 233 0.71 8.29 -0.42
C VAL A 233 2.21 8.34 -0.28
N ILE A 234 2.91 7.98 -1.36
CA ILE A 234 4.36 8.06 -1.45
C ILE A 234 4.68 9.26 -2.33
N VAL A 235 5.22 10.31 -1.71
CA VAL A 235 5.56 11.55 -2.40
C VAL A 235 7.00 11.47 -2.90
N LEU A 236 7.18 11.65 -4.20
CA LEU A 236 8.46 11.59 -4.88
C LEU A 236 8.90 13.01 -5.27
N ASN A 237 10.20 13.31 -5.17
CA ASN A 237 10.75 14.55 -5.73
C ASN A 237 10.27 14.74 -7.17
N ARG A 238 9.85 15.95 -7.56
CA ARG A 238 9.21 16.19 -8.87
C ARG A 238 10.13 15.94 -10.08
N LYS A 239 11.42 16.24 -9.96
CA LYS A 239 12.44 15.98 -10.99
C LYS A 239 12.67 14.47 -11.13
N ASP A 240 12.59 13.77 -10.02
CA ASP A 240 12.67 12.33 -9.94
C ASP A 240 11.34 11.62 -10.19
N ALA A 241 10.18 12.27 -10.10
CA ALA A 241 8.90 11.57 -10.11
C ALA A 241 8.67 10.87 -11.45
N VAL A 242 9.04 11.54 -12.55
CA VAL A 242 9.06 10.93 -13.89
C VAL A 242 10.16 9.88 -13.97
N GLY A 243 11.35 10.16 -13.43
CA GLY A 243 12.52 9.26 -13.47
C GLY A 243 12.33 7.97 -12.65
N ILE A 244 12.11 8.08 -11.34
CA ILE A 244 11.78 6.98 -10.42
C ILE A 244 10.54 6.23 -10.90
N ALA A 245 9.42 6.88 -11.23
CA ALA A 245 8.24 6.14 -11.70
C ALA A 245 8.52 5.41 -13.04
N SER A 246 9.34 5.98 -13.93
CA SER A 246 9.76 5.29 -15.17
C SER A 246 10.81 4.20 -14.97
N ARG A 247 11.58 4.26 -13.87
CA ARG A 247 12.61 3.26 -13.52
C ARG A 247 12.02 2.11 -12.71
N LEU A 248 10.89 2.33 -12.06
CA LEU A 248 10.13 1.33 -11.31
C LEU A 248 9.12 0.67 -12.26
N SER A 249 9.62 -0.20 -13.15
CA SER A 249 8.91 -0.91 -14.25
C SER A 249 8.50 -0.09 -15.47
#